data_AF-A0A8S4G8H9-F1
#
_entry.id   AF-A0A8S4G8H9-F1
#
_cell.length_a   1.000
_cell.length_b   1.000
_cell.length_c   1.000
_cell.angle_alpha   90.00
_cell.angle_beta   90.00
_cell.angle_gamma   90.00
#
_symmetry.space_group_name_H-M   'P 1'
#
loop_
_entity.id
_entity.type
_entity.pdbx_description
1 polymer ?
#
loop_
_entity_poly.entity_id
_entity_poly.type
_entity_poly.pdbx_seq_one_letter_code
_entity_poly.pdbx_strand_id
1 'polypeptide(L)' 'MATVDKMARVFVALVLPALAAAAALPGDSDSCHPDKMTVYRMVLHTYWTREKFPKHYPDWRPPAQWSKVYGEF' A
#
# COMPACT_ATOMS: atom_id res chain seq x y z
N MET A 1 -48.50 28.30 -3.41
CA MET A 1 -47.85 27.17 -2.69
C MET A 1 -47.41 26.06 -3.65
N ALA A 2 -48.30 25.48 -4.46
CA ALA A 2 -47.98 24.35 -5.35
C ALA A 2 -46.75 24.49 -6.27
N THR A 3 -46.45 25.70 -6.77
CA THR A 3 -45.27 25.94 -7.65
C THR A 3 -43.95 25.87 -6.88
N VAL A 4 -43.93 26.35 -5.63
CA VAL A 4 -42.75 26.28 -4.74
C VAL A 4 -42.51 24.82 -4.32
N ASP A 5 -43.56 24.07 -4.02
CA ASP A 5 -43.45 22.64 -3.67
C ASP A 5 -42.94 21.80 -4.85
N LYS A 6 -43.39 22.12 -6.07
CA LYS A 6 -42.94 21.47 -7.30
C LYS A 6 -41.47 21.80 -7.59
N MET A 7 -41.08 23.05 -7.42
CA MET A 7 -39.70 23.51 -7.64
C MET A 7 -38.75 22.97 -6.57
N ALA A 8 -39.18 22.90 -5.31
CA ALA A 8 -38.45 22.26 -4.21
C ALA A 8 -38.30 20.75 -4.46
N ARG A 9 -39.35 20.06 -4.93
CA ARG A 9 -39.27 18.65 -5.30
C ARG A 9 -38.33 18.40 -6.47
N VAL A 10 -38.33 19.27 -7.49
CA VAL A 10 -37.40 19.19 -8.61
C VAL A 10 -35.96 19.43 -8.15
N PHE A 11 -35.75 20.40 -7.27
CA PHE A 11 -34.43 20.70 -6.72
C PHE A 11 -33.90 19.54 -5.85
N VAL A 12 -34.74 19.00 -4.97
CA VAL A 12 -34.44 17.81 -4.16
C VAL A 12 -34.16 16.60 -5.07
N ALA A 13 -34.98 16.37 -6.09
CA ALA A 13 -34.82 15.26 -7.02
C ALA A 13 -33.56 15.35 -7.89
N LEU A 14 -33.03 16.55 -8.14
CA LEU A 14 -31.79 16.75 -8.89
C LEU A 14 -30.55 16.77 -8.00
N VAL A 15 -30.63 17.40 -6.82
CA VAL A 15 -29.48 17.62 -5.95
C VAL A 15 -29.14 16.39 -5.12
N LEU A 16 -30.12 15.63 -4.62
CA LEU A 16 -29.84 14.41 -3.85
C LEU A 16 -29.07 13.33 -4.63
N PRO A 17 -29.46 12.95 -5.86
CA PRO A 17 -28.70 11.94 -6.60
C PRO A 17 -27.31 12.44 -7.01
N ALA A 18 -27.15 13.74 -7.28
CA ALA A 18 -25.83 14.32 -7.57
C ALA A 18 -24.90 14.26 -6.34
N LEU A 19 -25.43 14.55 -5.15
CA LEU A 19 -24.66 14.49 -3.90
C LEU A 19 -24.32 13.03 -3.50
N ALA A 20 -25.25 12.10 -3.71
CA ALA A 20 -25.02 10.67 -3.48
C ALA A 20 -23.95 10.10 -4.44
N ALA A 21 -23.94 10.53 -5.71
CA ALA A 21 -22.92 10.15 -6.68
C ALA A 21 -21.53 10.68 -6.31
N ALA A 22 -21.44 11.91 -5.78
CA ALA A 22 -20.17 12.47 -5.31
C ALA A 22 -19.63 11.76 -4.06
N ALA A 23 -20.50 11.29 -3.16
CA ALA A 23 -20.12 10.51 -1.98
C ALA A 23 -19.75 9.05 -2.29
N ALA A 24 -20.14 8.53 -3.46
CA ALA A 24 -19.81 7.21 -3.95
C ALA A 24 -18.51 7.17 -4.79
N LEU A 25 -17.81 8.31 -4.92
CA LEU A 25 -16.47 8.30 -5.49
C LEU A 25 -15.61 7.37 -4.65
N PRO A 26 -14.86 6.45 -5.29
CA PRO A 26 -13.95 5.59 -4.56
C PRO A 26 -12.99 6.51 -3.81
N GLY A 27 -13.16 6.58 -2.49
CA GLY A 27 -12.17 7.19 -1.63
C GLY A 27 -10.84 6.51 -1.90
N ASP A 28 -9.74 7.24 -1.67
CA ASP A 28 -8.36 6.76 -1.78
C ASP A 28 -8.14 5.64 -0.75
N SER A 29 -8.77 4.50 -1.01
CA SER A 29 -8.47 3.23 -0.40
C SER A 29 -7.04 2.95 -0.84
N ASP A 30 -6.22 2.58 0.13
CA ASP A 30 -4.79 2.26 0.05
C ASP A 30 -4.56 1.11 -0.96
N SER A 31 -4.78 1.44 -2.23
CA SER A 31 -4.86 0.54 -3.37
C SER A 31 -3.58 0.68 -4.15
N CYS A 32 -3.11 -0.44 -4.69
CA CYS A 32 -1.92 -0.42 -5.54
C CYS A 32 -2.15 0.60 -6.67
N HIS A 33 -1.25 1.58 -6.78
CA HIS A 33 -1.27 2.59 -7.84
C HIS A 33 -0.26 2.18 -8.92
N PRO A 34 -0.64 1.33 -9.89
CA PRO A 34 0.29 0.78 -10.88
C PRO A 34 0.94 1.86 -11.75
N ASP A 35 0.28 3.00 -11.94
CA ASP A 35 0.79 4.11 -12.75
C ASP A 35 1.84 4.97 -12.00
N LYS A 36 2.06 4.72 -10.71
CA LYS A 36 3.03 5.47 -9.89
C LYS A 36 4.30 4.64 -9.68
N MET A 37 5.35 4.95 -10.43
CA MET A 37 6.67 4.35 -10.22
C MET A 37 7.28 4.84 -8.90
N THR A 38 7.73 3.90 -8.07
CA THR A 38 8.45 4.18 -6.81
C THR A 38 9.77 3.43 -6.79
N VAL A 39 10.85 4.11 -6.42
CA VAL A 39 12.19 3.52 -6.33
C VAL A 39 12.52 3.20 -4.88
N TYR A 40 12.91 1.96 -4.62
CA TYR A 40 13.28 1.48 -3.29
C TYR A 40 14.75 1.09 -3.21
N ARG A 41 15.32 1.25 -2.02
CA ARG A 41 16.61 0.69 -1.64
C ARG A 41 16.40 -0.47 -0.68
N MET A 42 16.78 -1.67 -1.10
CA MET A 42 16.73 -2.86 -0.24
C MET A 42 18.04 -2.99 0.56
N VAL A 43 17.93 -3.24 1.86
CA VAL A 43 19.07 -3.47 2.75
C VAL A 43 18.83 -4.78 3.51
N LEU A 44 19.71 -5.76 3.33
CA LEU A 44 19.66 -7.02 4.05
C LEU A 44 20.60 -6.99 5.25
N HIS A 45 20.02 -7.04 6.45
CA HIS A 45 20.77 -7.25 7.69
C HIS A 45 20.70 -8.71 8.10
N THR A 46 21.85 -9.37 8.08
CA THR A 46 21.98 -10.75 8.53
C THR A 46 22.59 -10.80 9.93
N TYR A 47 22.09 -11.67 10.79
CA TYR A 47 22.52 -11.73 12.20
C TYR A 47 23.13 -13.07 12.61
N TRP A 48 23.76 -13.77 11.66
CA TRP A 48 24.47 -15.02 11.93
C TRP A 48 25.85 -14.73 12.52
N THR A 49 25.88 -14.64 13.85
CA THR A 49 27.06 -14.32 14.67
C THR A 49 27.37 -15.46 15.64
N ARG A 50 28.60 -15.57 16.11
CA ARG A 50 29.03 -16.61 17.05
C ARG A 50 28.28 -16.51 18.38
N GLU A 51 28.06 -15.30 18.87
CA GLU A 51 27.41 -15.04 20.16
C GLU A 51 25.97 -15.55 20.14
N LYS A 52 25.26 -15.35 19.02
CA LYS A 52 23.87 -15.80 18.84
C LYS A 52 23.77 -17.27 18.44
N PHE A 53 24.74 -17.78 17.69
CA PHE A 53 24.75 -19.15 17.16
C PHE A 53 26.10 -19.84 17.45
N PRO A 54 26.37 -20.21 18.71
CA PRO A 54 27.71 -20.65 19.13
C PRO A 54 28.06 -22.08 18.71
N LYS A 55 27.05 -22.93 18.51
CA LYS A 55 27.27 -24.35 18.20
C LYS A 55 27.84 -24.50 16.80
N HIS A 56 29.09 -24.99 16.72
CA HIS A 56 29.82 -25.23 15.47
C HIS A 56 29.80 -24.03 14.51
N TYR A 57 29.97 -22.81 15.04
CA TYR A 57 30.08 -21.64 14.18
C TYR A 57 31.28 -21.79 13.22
N PRO A 58 31.08 -21.67 11.91
CA PRO A 58 32.15 -21.93 10.94
C PRO A 58 33.11 -20.74 10.89
N ASP A 59 34.28 -20.91 11.51
CA ASP A 59 35.34 -19.91 11.51
C ASP A 59 36.34 -20.09 10.35
N TRP A 60 36.34 -21.26 9.70
CA TRP A 60 37.38 -21.64 8.75
C TRP A 60 36.86 -22.51 7.60
N ARG A 61 37.32 -22.19 6.38
CA ARG A 61 37.10 -22.87 5.08
C ARG A 61 35.70 -23.47 4.84
N PRO A 62 34.73 -22.63 4.44
CA PRO A 62 34.76 -21.16 4.50
C PRO A 62 34.27 -20.64 5.88
N PRO A 63 34.64 -19.41 6.24
CA PRO A 63 33.96 -18.72 7.34
C PRO A 63 32.46 -18.58 7.08
N ALA A 64 31.68 -18.32 8.13
CA ALA A 64 30.26 -18.01 8.03
C ALA A 64 30.01 -16.86 7.04
N GLN A 65 29.20 -17.12 6.02
CA GLN A 65 28.97 -16.20 4.91
C GLN A 65 27.58 -16.39 4.30
N TRP A 66 27.17 -15.40 3.51
CA TRP A 66 25.95 -15.45 2.71
C TRP A 66 26.29 -15.42 1.23
N SER A 67 25.44 -16.03 0.41
CA SER A 67 25.54 -15.92 -1.04
C SER A 67 25.02 -14.57 -1.53
N LYS A 68 25.17 -14.32 -2.83
CA LYS A 68 24.55 -13.17 -3.49
C LYS A 68 23.03 -13.22 -3.32
N VAL A 69 22.44 -12.06 -3.04
CA VAL A 69 20.99 -11.88 -3.03
C VAL A 69 20.54 -11.70 -4.49
N TYR A 70 19.54 -12.49 -4.90
CA TYR A 70 18.89 -12.38 -6.20
C TYR A 70 17.42 -12.01 -5.99
N GLY A 71 16.86 -11.21 -6.89
CA GLY A 71 15.48 -10.77 -6.85
C GLY A 71 15.05 -10.24 -8.21
N GLU A 72 13.74 -10.05 -8.36
CA GLU A 72 13.09 -9.46 -9.53
C GLU A 72 12.32 -8.22 -9.08
N PHE A 73 12.12 -7.29 -10.02
CA PHE A 73 11.44 -6.02 -9.80
C PHE A 73 10.11 -5.99 -10.56
#